data_AF-G3AII4-F1
#
_entry.id   AF-G3AII4-F1
#
_cell.length_a   1.000
_cell.length_b   1.000
_cell.length_c   1.000
_cell.angle_alpha   90.00
_cell.angle_beta   90.00
_cell.angle_gamma   90.00
#
_symmetry.space_group_name_H-M   'P 1'
#
loop_
_entity.id
_entity.type
_entity.pdbx_description
1 polymer ?
#
loop_
_entity_poly.entity_id
_entity_poly.type
_entity_poly.pdbx_seq_one_letter_code
_entity_poly.pdbx_strand_id
1 'polypeptide(L)'
;MEIFGLNGKVYRKSEEEQANPPPPHESLNLSYKNHDLHYQYDLMEEEEVRTPSLLDSNYQLEHVLIHDSYLEIYDESEVPLCINIFNCELPQLRGDKVLIDFFNANNASGTINNSMFTIHKRQRDEVTEDRIVRFKLDAIDLGEISKNNPQSKFNWLVNGKAQVIADIKLPNLQETEEYTKLASIISRFINDFSITSTVEPDDSSLLKDAISAIYHTFNKPEQTQLSTSPYVLINVKVKLTDLKASVPKYLPTSNSNTPFISLTDLRSLINYINTNPQPISVNTQVIEKITGLYNTNNISSTKIFDFIIGDIYEELNKLVKLDEQRIISEKSSMWSHSIASQLLLLGLGVIV
;
A
#
# COMPACT_ATOMS: atom_id res chain seq x y z
N MET A 1 -11.17 -25.61 -17.02
CA MET A 1 -12.35 -25.65 -16.14
C MET A 1 -13.11 -24.36 -16.34
N GLU A 2 -14.43 -24.44 -16.50
CA GLU A 2 -15.28 -23.26 -16.66
C GLU A 2 -16.34 -23.27 -15.56
N ILE A 3 -16.55 -22.14 -14.93
CA ILE A 3 -17.48 -21.93 -13.81
C ILE A 3 -18.49 -20.88 -14.26
N PHE A 4 -19.78 -21.22 -14.22
CA PHE A 4 -20.87 -20.34 -14.61
C PHE A 4 -21.85 -20.18 -13.46
N GLY A 5 -22.23 -18.94 -13.15
CA GLY A 5 -23.35 -18.69 -12.24
C GLY A 5 -23.11 -19.17 -10.82
N LEU A 6 -21.84 -19.30 -10.39
CA LEU A 6 -21.55 -19.79 -9.05
C LEU A 6 -22.03 -18.77 -8.03
N ASN A 7 -22.90 -19.19 -7.12
CA ASN A 7 -23.34 -18.39 -5.99
C ASN A 7 -22.93 -19.12 -4.71
N GLY A 8 -22.02 -18.52 -3.95
CA GLY A 8 -21.42 -19.15 -2.78
C GLY A 8 -21.33 -18.22 -1.59
N LYS A 9 -21.47 -18.80 -0.39
CA LYS A 9 -21.11 -18.16 0.88
C LYS A 9 -19.90 -18.88 1.45
N VAL A 10 -18.84 -18.15 1.72
CA VAL A 10 -17.60 -18.65 2.31
C VAL A 10 -17.49 -18.10 3.72
N TYR A 11 -17.34 -19.00 4.70
CA TYR A 11 -17.14 -18.63 6.08
C TYR A 11 -15.69 -18.90 6.45
N ARG A 12 -14.98 -17.87 6.90
CA ARG A 12 -13.66 -18.05 7.47
C ARG A 12 -13.82 -18.68 8.85
N LYS A 13 -13.16 -19.81 9.08
CA LYS A 13 -13.12 -20.44 10.39
C LYS A 13 -12.03 -19.77 11.21
N SER A 14 -12.38 -19.06 12.27
CA SER A 14 -11.42 -18.65 13.30
C SER A 14 -10.94 -19.91 14.01
N GLU A 15 -9.66 -20.25 13.88
CA GLU A 15 -9.04 -21.19 14.80
C GLU A 15 -8.80 -20.45 16.11
N GLU A 16 -9.66 -20.69 17.10
CA GLU A 16 -9.33 -20.43 18.50
C GLU A 16 -8.17 -21.36 18.89
N GLU A 17 -6.93 -20.96 18.62
CA GLU A 17 -5.78 -21.60 19.26
C GLU A 17 -5.80 -21.21 20.74
N GLN A 18 -6.09 -22.20 21.58
CA GLN A 18 -5.71 -22.20 23.00
C GLN A 18 -4.19 -22.12 23.12
N ALA A 19 -3.62 -20.95 22.90
CA ALA A 19 -2.26 -20.64 23.31
C ALA A 19 -2.29 -20.41 24.83
N ASN A 20 -1.83 -21.41 25.60
CA ASN A 20 -1.45 -21.17 26.98
C ASN A 20 -0.49 -19.97 27.02
N PRO A 21 -0.71 -18.97 27.89
CA PRO A 21 0.16 -17.81 27.92
C PRO A 21 1.58 -18.26 28.29
N PRO A 22 2.62 -17.86 27.54
CA PRO A 22 4.00 -18.03 27.98
C PRO A 22 4.21 -17.24 29.29
N PRO A 23 5.12 -17.67 30.17
CA PRO A 23 5.30 -17.01 31.46
C PRO A 23 5.76 -15.55 31.25
N PRO A 24 5.40 -14.64 32.17
CA PRO A 24 5.67 -13.22 31.99
C PRO A 24 7.17 -12.97 32.12
N HIS A 25 7.82 -12.60 31.02
CA HIS A 25 9.11 -11.93 31.09
C HIS A 25 8.86 -10.43 31.21
N GLU A 26 9.21 -9.87 32.37
CA GLU A 26 9.23 -8.43 32.61
C GLU A 26 10.13 -7.73 31.59
N SER A 27 9.56 -6.93 30.70
CA SER A 27 10.32 -5.97 29.90
C SER A 27 10.18 -4.57 30.51
N LEU A 28 11.28 -4.05 31.04
CA LEU A 28 11.40 -2.66 31.50
C LEU A 28 11.05 -1.68 30.36
N ASN A 29 10.16 -0.73 30.66
CA ASN A 29 9.93 0.45 29.85
C ASN A 29 11.14 1.39 29.96
N LEU A 30 11.86 1.61 28.85
CA LEU A 30 12.77 2.73 28.68
C LEU A 30 12.29 3.61 27.53
N SER A 31 11.63 4.70 27.92
CA SER A 31 11.29 5.84 27.08
C SER A 31 12.58 6.56 26.67
N TYR A 32 12.90 6.56 25.37
CA TYR A 32 13.83 7.53 24.79
C TYR A 32 13.11 8.46 23.82
N LYS A 33 13.30 9.75 24.09
CA LYS A 33 12.91 10.90 23.30
C LYS A 33 13.93 11.15 22.18
N ASN A 34 13.41 11.56 21.03
CA ASN A 34 13.95 12.44 19.99
C ASN A 34 14.61 11.85 18.72
N HIS A 35 14.06 12.37 17.61
CA HIS A 35 14.62 12.78 16.32
C HIS A 35 15.22 11.73 15.38
N ASP A 36 14.79 11.84 14.12
CA ASP A 36 15.22 11.12 12.92
C ASP A 36 14.91 9.62 12.88
N LEU A 37 13.65 9.31 12.54
CA LEU A 37 13.21 7.95 12.19
C LEU A 37 13.70 7.59 10.78
N HIS A 38 14.97 7.16 10.70
CA HIS A 38 15.40 6.31 9.60
C HIS A 38 15.01 4.87 9.96
N TYR A 39 14.05 4.29 9.24
CA TYR A 39 13.65 2.90 9.43
C TYR A 39 14.77 1.96 8.96
N GLN A 40 15.69 1.63 9.86
CA GLN A 40 16.56 0.48 9.69
C GLN A 40 15.90 -0.70 10.42
N TYR A 41 15.13 -1.49 9.65
CA TYR A 41 14.59 -2.74 10.14
C TYR A 41 15.72 -3.76 10.22
N ASP A 42 16.15 -4.08 11.45
CA ASP A 42 16.85 -5.32 11.71
C ASP A 42 15.91 -6.48 11.35
N LEU A 43 16.38 -7.34 10.45
CA LEU A 43 15.75 -8.59 10.03
C LEU A 43 15.65 -9.55 11.22
N MET A 44 14.62 -9.40 12.05
CA MET A 44 14.14 -10.50 12.88
C MET A 44 13.26 -11.39 11.99
N GLU A 45 13.74 -12.60 11.71
CA GLU A 45 12.94 -13.67 11.12
C GLU A 45 11.81 -14.05 12.09
N GLU A 46 10.68 -13.36 11.99
CA GLU A 46 9.43 -13.82 12.59
C GLU A 46 8.93 -15.05 11.80
N GLU A 47 8.66 -16.15 12.52
CA GLU A 47 8.05 -17.35 11.95
C GLU A 47 6.74 -16.99 11.23
N GLU A 48 6.68 -17.21 9.92
CA GLU A 48 5.46 -17.01 9.12
C GLU A 48 4.36 -17.97 9.61
N VAL A 49 3.38 -17.44 10.35
CA VAL A 49 2.14 -18.15 10.68
C VAL A 49 1.39 -18.43 9.37
N ARG A 50 1.41 -19.69 8.94
CA ARG A 50 0.79 -20.17 7.70
C ARG A 50 -0.72 -20.24 7.89
N THR A 51 -1.45 -19.23 7.45
CA THR A 51 -2.91 -19.32 7.39
C THR A 51 -3.35 -20.30 6.29
N PRO A 52 -4.38 -21.13 6.50
CA PRO A 52 -4.88 -22.03 5.47
C PRO A 52 -5.35 -21.24 4.24
N SER A 53 -4.86 -21.64 3.06
CA SER A 53 -5.26 -21.06 1.77
C SER A 53 -6.73 -21.40 1.43
N LEU A 54 -7.40 -20.60 0.61
CA LEU A 54 -8.82 -20.79 0.22
C LEU A 54 -9.02 -22.12 -0.51
N LEU A 55 -7.96 -22.59 -1.16
CA LEU A 55 -7.84 -23.86 -1.85
C LEU A 55 -6.69 -24.63 -1.21
N ASP A 56 -6.82 -25.96 -1.05
CA ASP A 56 -5.70 -26.76 -0.57
C ASP A 56 -4.48 -26.58 -1.48
N SER A 57 -3.29 -26.50 -0.89
CA SER A 57 -2.03 -26.26 -1.62
C SER A 57 -1.75 -27.28 -2.73
N ASN A 58 -2.40 -28.45 -2.68
CA ASN A 58 -2.26 -29.52 -3.68
C ASN A 58 -3.09 -29.29 -4.95
N TYR A 59 -4.02 -28.33 -4.97
CA TYR A 59 -4.79 -28.02 -6.17
C TYR A 59 -3.96 -27.22 -7.16
N GLN A 60 -3.90 -27.72 -8.40
CA GLN A 60 -3.34 -27.02 -9.53
C GLN A 60 -4.29 -27.14 -10.70
N LEU A 61 -4.93 -26.03 -11.04
CA LEU A 61 -5.77 -25.90 -12.22
C LEU A 61 -4.99 -25.09 -13.24
N GLU A 62 -4.96 -25.54 -14.49
CA GLU A 62 -4.31 -24.78 -15.56
C GLU A 62 -5.26 -23.70 -16.05
N HIS A 63 -6.16 -23.99 -16.98
CA HIS A 63 -7.07 -22.97 -17.48
C HIS A 63 -8.36 -22.90 -16.65
N VAL A 64 -8.63 -21.75 -16.01
CA VAL A 64 -9.88 -21.50 -15.27
C VAL A 64 -10.60 -20.27 -15.82
N LEU A 65 -11.83 -20.47 -16.27
CA LEU A 65 -12.75 -19.40 -16.66
C LEU A 65 -13.87 -19.30 -15.63
N ILE A 66 -14.20 -18.09 -15.21
CA ILE A 66 -15.28 -17.80 -14.27
C ILE A 66 -16.17 -16.72 -14.88
N HIS A 67 -17.47 -17.01 -14.95
CA HIS A 67 -18.48 -16.14 -15.51
C HIS A 67 -19.64 -15.94 -14.55
N ASP A 68 -20.15 -14.71 -14.48
CA ASP A 68 -21.37 -14.32 -13.77
C ASP A 68 -21.51 -14.96 -12.38
N SER A 69 -20.44 -14.91 -11.59
CA SER A 69 -20.37 -15.58 -10.29
C SER A 69 -20.43 -14.56 -9.15
N TYR A 70 -21.09 -14.94 -8.05
CA TYR A 70 -21.25 -14.16 -6.84
C TYR A 70 -20.72 -14.92 -5.63
N LEU A 71 -19.94 -14.24 -4.80
CA LEU A 71 -19.36 -14.78 -3.60
C LEU A 71 -19.57 -13.81 -2.43
N GLU A 72 -20.09 -14.31 -1.33
CA GLU A 72 -20.11 -13.61 -0.04
C GLU A 72 -19.05 -14.23 0.86
N ILE A 73 -18.05 -13.46 1.26
CA ILE A 73 -17.03 -13.90 2.20
C ILE A 73 -17.33 -13.30 3.57
N TYR A 74 -17.68 -14.16 4.51
CA TYR A 74 -17.86 -13.84 5.92
C TYR A 74 -16.53 -14.06 6.64
N ASP A 75 -15.95 -12.95 7.12
CA ASP A 75 -14.85 -12.98 8.08
C ASP A 75 -15.44 -12.87 9.51
N GLU A 76 -14.63 -12.53 10.51
CA GLU A 76 -15.08 -12.25 11.90
C GLU A 76 -16.08 -11.09 12.04
N SER A 77 -16.39 -10.40 10.93
CA SER A 77 -17.34 -9.28 10.87
C SER A 77 -18.74 -9.74 10.46
N GLU A 78 -19.78 -9.09 10.99
CA GLU A 78 -21.18 -9.38 10.62
C GLU A 78 -21.52 -9.00 9.17
N VAL A 79 -20.79 -8.06 8.59
CA VAL A 79 -20.98 -7.60 7.20
C VAL A 79 -20.06 -8.40 6.27
N PRO A 80 -20.60 -9.15 5.30
CA PRO A 80 -19.78 -9.93 4.38
C PRO A 80 -19.09 -9.04 3.33
N LEU A 81 -17.93 -9.48 2.87
CA LEU A 81 -17.28 -8.98 1.66
C LEU A 81 -18.00 -9.59 0.45
N CYS A 82 -18.71 -8.76 -0.30
CA CYS A 82 -19.47 -9.16 -1.48
C CYS A 82 -18.61 -9.01 -2.74
N ILE A 83 -18.34 -10.12 -3.42
CA ILE A 83 -17.56 -10.18 -4.66
C ILE A 83 -18.45 -10.68 -5.79
N ASN A 84 -18.71 -9.84 -6.77
CA ASN A 84 -19.26 -10.26 -8.07
C ASN A 84 -18.12 -10.36 -9.07
N ILE A 85 -18.04 -11.47 -9.78
CA ILE A 85 -17.11 -11.71 -10.88
C ILE A 85 -17.95 -11.79 -12.16
N PHE A 86 -17.83 -10.80 -13.04
CA PHE A 86 -18.51 -10.82 -14.33
C PHE A 86 -17.76 -11.72 -15.32
N ASN A 87 -16.44 -11.55 -15.37
CA ASN A 87 -15.58 -12.38 -16.20
C ASN A 87 -14.20 -12.48 -15.53
N CYS A 88 -13.64 -13.68 -15.44
CA CYS A 88 -12.27 -13.90 -14.99
C CYS A 88 -11.65 -15.04 -15.78
N GLU A 89 -10.49 -14.77 -16.36
CA GLU A 89 -9.70 -15.73 -17.14
C GLU A 89 -8.33 -15.88 -16.51
N LEU A 90 -8.14 -17.03 -15.87
CA LEU A 90 -6.90 -17.40 -15.20
C LEU A 90 -6.14 -18.43 -16.05
N PRO A 91 -4.88 -18.15 -16.42
CA PRO A 91 -4.05 -19.10 -17.16
C PRO A 91 -3.58 -20.28 -16.29
N GLN A 92 -3.56 -20.07 -14.97
CA GLN A 92 -3.24 -21.04 -13.93
C GLN A 92 -3.91 -20.60 -12.63
N LEU A 93 -4.35 -21.54 -11.80
CA LEU A 93 -4.82 -21.32 -10.44
C LEU A 93 -4.29 -22.43 -9.53
N ARG A 94 -3.29 -22.12 -8.72
CA ARG A 94 -2.70 -23.00 -7.71
C ARG A 94 -3.15 -22.59 -6.31
N GLY A 95 -3.44 -23.58 -5.46
CA GLY A 95 -3.95 -23.33 -4.12
C GLY A 95 -2.98 -22.60 -3.21
N ASP A 96 -1.67 -22.85 -3.35
CA ASP A 96 -0.62 -22.17 -2.58
C ASP A 96 -0.30 -20.76 -3.10
N LYS A 97 -0.79 -20.37 -4.29
CA LYS A 97 -0.41 -19.13 -4.99
C LYS A 97 -1.63 -18.39 -5.54
N VAL A 98 -2.78 -18.48 -4.85
CA VAL A 98 -4.05 -17.91 -5.33
C VAL A 98 -3.95 -16.42 -5.63
N LEU A 99 -3.36 -15.60 -4.75
CA LEU A 99 -3.23 -14.17 -5.00
C LEU A 99 -2.36 -13.86 -6.22
N ILE A 100 -1.21 -14.54 -6.34
CA ILE A 100 -0.29 -14.35 -7.47
C ILE A 100 -0.97 -14.73 -8.78
N ASP A 101 -1.63 -15.89 -8.79
CA ASP A 101 -2.29 -16.42 -9.97
C ASP A 101 -3.51 -15.55 -10.35
N PHE A 102 -4.24 -15.00 -9.39
CA PHE A 102 -5.32 -14.03 -9.60
C PHE A 102 -4.80 -12.73 -10.21
N PHE A 103 -3.73 -12.14 -9.67
CA PHE A 103 -3.12 -10.95 -10.26
C PHE A 103 -2.42 -11.23 -11.59
N ASN A 104 -2.15 -12.48 -11.94
CA ASN A 104 -1.61 -12.87 -13.25
C ASN A 104 -2.69 -13.20 -14.30
N ALA A 105 -3.96 -12.96 -13.99
CA ALA A 105 -5.10 -13.18 -14.90
C ALA A 105 -4.87 -12.54 -16.27
N ASN A 106 -5.37 -13.18 -17.33
CA ASN A 106 -5.40 -12.59 -18.68
C ASN A 106 -6.33 -11.38 -18.69
N ASN A 107 -7.51 -11.55 -18.10
CA ASN A 107 -8.53 -10.54 -17.92
C ASN A 107 -9.35 -10.90 -16.69
N ALA A 108 -9.68 -9.92 -15.85
CA ALA A 108 -10.70 -10.10 -14.83
C ALA A 108 -11.50 -8.81 -14.63
N SER A 109 -12.80 -8.93 -14.41
CA SER A 109 -13.69 -7.80 -14.12
C SER A 109 -14.81 -8.23 -13.19
N GLY A 110 -15.23 -7.28 -12.35
CA GLY A 110 -16.23 -7.56 -11.33
C GLY A 110 -16.43 -6.39 -10.38
N THR A 111 -17.09 -6.64 -9.26
CA THR A 111 -17.27 -5.65 -8.18
C THR A 111 -16.93 -6.25 -6.83
N ILE A 112 -16.22 -5.51 -5.99
CA ILE A 112 -15.98 -5.83 -4.57
C ILE A 112 -16.70 -4.77 -3.74
N ASN A 113 -17.67 -5.14 -2.89
CA ASN A 113 -18.51 -4.21 -2.13
C ASN A 113 -19.01 -3.04 -3.00
N ASN A 114 -19.61 -3.38 -4.15
CA ASN A 114 -20.12 -2.43 -5.15
C ASN A 114 -19.06 -1.53 -5.83
N SER A 115 -17.77 -1.69 -5.50
CA SER A 115 -16.65 -1.00 -6.13
C SER A 115 -16.16 -1.81 -7.33
N MET A 116 -16.09 -1.19 -8.52
CA MET A 116 -15.71 -1.90 -9.75
C MET A 116 -14.22 -2.21 -9.75
N PHE A 117 -13.85 -3.45 -10.04
CA PHE A 117 -12.46 -3.82 -10.26
C PHE A 117 -12.23 -4.36 -11.67
N THR A 118 -11.01 -4.16 -12.17
CA THR A 118 -10.53 -4.72 -13.43
C THR A 118 -9.07 -5.14 -13.32
N ILE A 119 -8.71 -6.24 -13.95
CA ILE A 119 -7.35 -6.72 -14.16
C ILE A 119 -7.15 -6.89 -15.66
N HIS A 120 -6.11 -6.26 -16.19
CA HIS A 120 -5.70 -6.47 -17.57
C HIS A 120 -4.18 -6.41 -17.70
N LYS A 121 -3.64 -7.15 -18.64
CA LYS A 121 -2.23 -7.03 -19.02
C LYS A 121 -2.05 -5.82 -19.90
N ARG A 122 -1.06 -4.98 -19.60
CA ARG A 122 -0.68 -3.89 -20.49
C ARG A 122 -0.11 -4.49 -21.78
N GLN A 123 -0.42 -3.90 -22.92
CA GLN A 123 0.11 -4.34 -24.21
C GLN A 123 1.64 -4.27 -24.17
N ARG A 124 2.29 -5.26 -24.80
CA ARG A 124 3.76 -5.32 -24.90
C ARG A 124 4.24 -4.10 -25.69
N ASP A 125 5.02 -3.24 -25.06
CA ASP A 125 5.86 -2.30 -25.80
C ASP A 125 7.02 -3.12 -26.39
N GLU A 126 7.29 -3.02 -27.70
CA GLU A 126 8.32 -3.81 -28.40
C GLU A 126 9.74 -3.65 -27.82
N VAL A 127 9.94 -2.67 -26.93
CA VAL A 127 11.24 -2.31 -26.31
C VAL A 127 11.43 -2.98 -24.93
N THR A 128 10.35 -3.43 -24.29
CA THR A 128 10.36 -4.08 -22.98
C THR A 128 9.48 -5.32 -23.02
N GLU A 129 10.09 -6.50 -22.92
CA GLU A 129 9.38 -7.79 -22.78
C GLU A 129 8.63 -7.94 -21.43
N ASP A 130 8.37 -6.82 -20.76
CA ASP A 130 7.91 -6.76 -19.39
C ASP A 130 6.40 -6.94 -19.32
N ARG A 131 5.97 -8.08 -18.77
CA ARG A 131 4.56 -8.36 -18.50
C ARG A 131 4.10 -7.60 -17.26
N ILE A 132 3.59 -6.38 -17.48
CA ILE A 132 2.95 -5.57 -16.44
C ILE A 132 1.45 -5.87 -16.41
N VAL A 133 0.95 -6.24 -15.23
CA VAL A 133 -0.48 -6.40 -14.97
C VAL A 133 -0.98 -5.14 -14.28
N ARG A 134 -2.03 -4.52 -14.82
CA ARG A 134 -2.70 -3.40 -14.18
C ARG A 134 -3.96 -3.89 -13.49
N PHE A 135 -3.98 -3.78 -12.17
CA PHE A 135 -5.17 -3.87 -11.35
C PHE A 135 -5.72 -2.46 -11.12
N LYS A 136 -7.03 -2.29 -11.28
CA LYS A 136 -7.73 -1.04 -10.99
C LYS A 136 -8.96 -1.34 -10.16
N LEU A 137 -9.16 -0.56 -9.10
CA LEU A 137 -10.31 -0.62 -8.21
C LEU A 137 -10.88 0.80 -8.07
N ASP A 138 -12.10 0.99 -8.57
CA ASP A 138 -12.76 2.28 -8.67
C ASP A 138 -13.89 2.42 -7.65
N ALA A 139 -14.08 3.64 -7.16
CA ALA A 139 -15.23 4.06 -6.36
C ALA A 139 -15.36 3.32 -5.00
N ILE A 140 -14.24 3.05 -4.35
CA ILE A 140 -14.21 2.51 -2.99
C ILE A 140 -14.83 3.53 -2.03
N ASP A 141 -15.92 3.15 -1.35
CA ASP A 141 -16.54 3.99 -0.31
C ASP A 141 -15.80 3.82 1.01
N LEU A 142 -15.03 4.85 1.39
CA LEU A 142 -14.25 4.86 2.61
C LEU A 142 -15.13 4.97 3.87
N GLY A 143 -16.30 5.61 3.74
CA GLY A 143 -17.26 5.75 4.83
C GLY A 143 -17.98 4.45 5.15
N GLU A 144 -18.26 3.62 4.16
CA GLU A 144 -18.81 2.27 4.38
C GLU A 144 -17.77 1.36 5.03
N ILE A 145 -16.52 1.40 4.56
CA ILE A 145 -15.42 0.62 5.15
C ILE A 145 -15.21 0.97 6.62
N SER A 146 -15.19 2.26 6.98
CA SER A 146 -14.96 2.68 8.37
C SER A 146 -16.13 2.34 9.30
N LYS A 147 -17.37 2.34 8.80
CA LYS A 147 -18.55 1.90 9.55
C LYS A 147 -18.54 0.40 9.81
N ASN A 148 -18.21 -0.39 8.79
CA ASN A 148 -18.26 -1.85 8.87
C ASN A 148 -17.06 -2.42 9.63
N ASN A 149 -15.89 -1.76 9.56
CA ASN A 149 -14.68 -2.17 10.25
C ASN A 149 -14.05 -1.00 11.04
N PRO A 150 -14.33 -0.89 12.35
CA PRO A 150 -13.73 0.13 13.22
C PRO A 150 -12.21 0.01 13.39
N GLN A 151 -11.63 -1.16 13.10
CA GLN A 151 -10.18 -1.42 13.13
C GLN A 151 -9.54 -1.26 11.73
N SER A 152 -10.30 -0.78 10.74
CA SER A 152 -9.75 -0.49 9.42
C SER A 152 -8.57 0.48 9.52
N LYS A 153 -7.57 0.27 8.66
CA LYS A 153 -6.40 1.16 8.55
C LYS A 153 -6.75 2.58 8.08
N PHE A 154 -8.00 2.84 7.69
CA PHE A 154 -8.54 4.17 7.35
C PHE A 154 -9.80 4.53 8.17
N ASN A 155 -9.95 3.98 9.37
CA ASN A 155 -11.14 4.16 10.22
C ASN A 155 -11.50 5.63 10.59
N TRP A 156 -10.57 6.56 10.41
CA TRP A 156 -10.77 8.00 10.65
C TRP A 156 -11.44 8.72 9.46
N LEU A 157 -11.52 8.08 8.28
CA LEU A 157 -12.24 8.59 7.12
C LEU A 157 -13.71 8.19 7.19
N VAL A 158 -14.56 9.14 7.56
CA VAL A 158 -16.01 8.93 7.74
C VAL A 158 -16.79 9.07 6.42
N ASN A 159 -16.19 9.69 5.41
CA ASN A 159 -16.73 9.79 4.07
C ASN A 159 -15.61 10.00 3.04
N GLY A 160 -15.92 9.74 1.79
CA GLY A 160 -15.03 9.96 0.66
C GLY A 160 -14.91 8.73 -0.22
N LYS A 161 -14.36 8.94 -1.42
CA LYS A 161 -14.13 7.88 -2.38
C LYS A 161 -12.65 7.70 -2.65
N ALA A 162 -12.21 6.45 -2.69
CA ALA A 162 -10.88 6.09 -3.15
C ALA A 162 -10.93 5.37 -4.50
N GLN A 163 -9.89 5.60 -5.30
CA GLN A 163 -9.57 4.87 -6.50
C GLN A 163 -8.14 4.36 -6.36
N VAL A 164 -7.92 3.08 -6.63
CA VAL A 164 -6.60 2.43 -6.55
C VAL A 164 -6.25 1.89 -7.92
N ILE A 165 -5.03 2.20 -8.38
CA ILE A 165 -4.45 1.61 -9.58
C ILE A 165 -3.12 0.99 -9.15
N ALA A 166 -2.97 -0.32 -9.32
CA ALA A 166 -1.73 -1.03 -9.03
C ALA A 166 -1.17 -1.63 -10.32
N ASP A 167 0.04 -1.20 -10.70
CA ASP A 167 0.84 -1.82 -11.75
C ASP A 167 1.75 -2.85 -11.09
N ILE A 168 1.46 -4.12 -11.32
CA ILE A 168 2.13 -5.28 -10.73
C ILE A 168 3.02 -5.91 -11.79
N LYS A 169 4.30 -6.04 -11.46
CA LYS A 169 5.28 -6.75 -12.26
C LYS A 169 5.65 -8.05 -11.57
N LEU A 170 5.23 -9.15 -12.17
CA LEU A 170 5.53 -10.49 -11.72
C LEU A 170 6.83 -10.99 -12.38
N PRO A 171 7.67 -11.73 -11.65
CA PRO A 171 8.88 -12.32 -12.23
C PRO A 171 8.52 -13.48 -13.16
N ASN A 172 9.27 -13.64 -14.25
CA ASN A 172 9.03 -14.74 -15.18
C ASN A 172 9.81 -15.97 -14.69
N LEU A 173 9.09 -16.87 -14.01
CA LEU A 173 9.65 -18.05 -13.36
C LEU A 173 10.29 -19.08 -14.33
N GLN A 174 10.32 -18.80 -15.63
CA GLN A 174 10.76 -19.72 -16.68
C GLN A 174 12.17 -19.43 -17.22
N GLU A 175 12.81 -18.30 -16.88
CA GLU A 175 14.13 -17.95 -17.42
C GLU A 175 15.21 -17.87 -16.32
N THR A 176 16.20 -18.76 -16.39
CA THR A 176 17.29 -18.90 -15.40
C THR A 176 18.34 -17.77 -15.48
N GLU A 177 18.27 -16.89 -16.47
CA GLU A 177 19.27 -15.83 -16.71
C GLU A 177 18.82 -14.40 -16.28
N GLU A 178 17.84 -14.29 -15.38
CA GLU A 178 17.09 -13.04 -15.18
C GLU A 178 17.66 -12.00 -14.21
N TYR A 179 18.77 -12.22 -13.50
CA TYR A 179 19.26 -11.22 -12.52
C TYR A 179 19.71 -9.91 -13.14
N THR A 180 20.35 -9.96 -14.31
CA THR A 180 20.76 -8.76 -15.07
C THR A 180 19.54 -8.02 -15.63
N LYS A 181 18.50 -8.76 -16.05
CA LYS A 181 17.22 -8.20 -16.48
C LYS A 181 16.50 -7.52 -15.29
N LEU A 182 16.39 -8.16 -14.13
CA LEU A 182 15.75 -7.59 -12.92
C LEU A 182 16.42 -6.29 -12.44
N ALA A 183 17.74 -6.20 -12.45
CA ALA A 183 18.45 -4.96 -12.12
C ALA A 183 18.12 -3.82 -13.10
N SER A 184 18.07 -4.13 -14.40
CA SER A 184 17.66 -3.16 -15.43
C SER A 184 16.18 -2.75 -15.31
N ILE A 185 15.35 -3.63 -14.77
CA ILE A 185 13.93 -3.40 -14.55
C ILE A 185 13.69 -2.48 -13.36
N ILE A 186 14.33 -2.79 -12.22
CA ILE A 186 14.23 -1.99 -11.00
C ILE A 186 14.73 -0.57 -11.29
N SER A 187 15.87 -0.43 -11.98
CA SER A 187 16.41 0.88 -12.36
C SER A 187 15.48 1.67 -13.30
N ARG A 188 14.85 1.04 -14.29
CA ARG A 188 13.86 1.71 -15.17
C ARG A 188 12.62 2.16 -14.40
N PHE A 189 12.06 1.30 -13.54
CA PHE A 189 10.89 1.64 -12.73
C PHE A 189 11.13 2.81 -11.77
N ILE A 190 12.33 2.88 -11.19
CA ILE A 190 12.75 3.98 -10.32
C ILE A 190 12.93 5.27 -11.13
N ASN A 191 13.49 5.18 -12.34
CA ASN A 191 13.63 6.34 -13.22
C ASN A 191 12.26 6.90 -13.64
N ASP A 192 11.30 6.04 -14.02
CA ASP A 192 9.95 6.45 -14.40
C ASP A 192 9.20 7.16 -13.25
N PHE A 193 9.41 6.70 -12.02
CA PHE A 193 8.84 7.34 -10.82
C PHE A 193 9.49 8.69 -10.51
N SER A 194 10.82 8.77 -10.66
CA SER A 194 11.57 10.01 -10.44
C SER A 194 11.13 11.13 -11.39
N ILE A 195 10.61 10.79 -12.57
CA ILE A 195 10.11 11.76 -13.56
C ILE A 195 8.70 12.29 -13.18
N THR A 196 7.90 11.52 -12.43
CA THR A 196 6.57 11.95 -11.97
C THR A 196 6.58 12.77 -10.68
N SER A 197 7.67 12.70 -9.93
CA SER A 197 7.88 13.50 -8.72
C SER A 197 8.54 14.83 -9.10
N THR A 198 7.80 15.93 -9.10
CA THR A 198 8.34 17.29 -9.27
C THR A 198 9.12 17.71 -8.02
N VAL A 199 10.25 17.07 -7.77
CA VAL A 199 11.15 17.38 -6.66
C VAL A 199 12.49 17.84 -7.23
N GLU A 200 13.03 18.90 -6.63
CA GLU A 200 14.30 19.52 -6.99
C GLU A 200 15.49 18.55 -6.98
N PRO A 201 16.59 18.86 -7.70
CA PRO A 201 17.59 17.88 -8.13
C PRO A 201 18.45 17.25 -7.01
N ASP A 202 18.42 17.77 -5.79
CA ASP A 202 19.46 17.50 -4.78
C ASP A 202 19.28 16.17 -4.02
N ASP A 203 18.04 15.76 -3.74
CA ASP A 203 17.73 14.53 -2.97
C ASP A 203 17.80 13.24 -3.79
N SER A 204 17.89 13.34 -5.13
CA SER A 204 17.94 12.19 -6.04
C SER A 204 19.26 11.40 -5.96
N SER A 205 20.31 12.00 -5.39
CA SER A 205 21.64 11.40 -5.25
C SER A 205 21.68 10.38 -4.11
N LEU A 206 21.13 10.72 -2.94
CA LEU A 206 21.08 9.84 -1.76
C LEU A 206 20.21 8.61 -1.98
N LEU A 207 19.09 8.78 -2.71
CA LEU A 207 18.21 7.67 -3.09
C LEU A 207 18.96 6.69 -4.01
N LYS A 208 19.70 7.21 -5.01
CA LYS A 208 20.53 6.40 -5.90
C LYS A 208 21.66 5.69 -5.15
N ASP A 209 22.29 6.35 -4.19
CA ASP A 209 23.36 5.76 -3.39
C ASP A 209 22.82 4.66 -2.46
N ALA A 210 21.69 4.88 -1.79
CA ALA A 210 21.01 3.86 -0.98
C ALA A 210 20.57 2.65 -1.82
N ILE A 211 20.01 2.88 -3.01
CA ILE A 211 19.65 1.83 -3.96
C ILE A 211 20.88 1.09 -4.49
N SER A 212 21.99 1.79 -4.73
CA SER A 212 23.25 1.18 -5.14
C SER A 212 23.87 0.32 -4.04
N ALA A 213 23.69 0.69 -2.78
CA ALA A 213 24.14 -0.06 -1.61
C ALA A 213 23.29 -1.31 -1.38
N ILE A 214 21.97 -1.20 -1.58
CA ILE A 214 21.04 -2.34 -1.66
C ILE A 214 21.52 -3.27 -2.77
N TYR A 215 21.72 -2.76 -3.99
CA TYR A 215 22.22 -3.53 -5.13
C TYR A 215 23.56 -4.23 -4.86
N HIS A 216 24.52 -3.57 -4.20
CA HIS A 216 25.81 -4.15 -3.83
C HIS A 216 25.71 -5.22 -2.74
N THR A 217 24.80 -5.05 -1.78
CA THR A 217 24.51 -6.07 -0.75
C THR A 217 23.94 -7.33 -1.37
N PHE A 218 23.14 -7.21 -2.44
CA PHE A 218 22.53 -8.34 -3.14
C PHE A 218 23.43 -9.00 -4.21
N ASN A 219 24.54 -8.37 -4.62
CA ASN A 219 25.45 -8.88 -5.67
C ASN A 219 26.76 -9.48 -5.17
N LYS A 220 26.96 -9.62 -3.85
CA LYS A 220 28.16 -10.27 -3.33
C LYS A 220 28.08 -11.78 -3.62
N PRO A 221 28.99 -12.37 -4.43
CA PRO A 221 28.95 -13.78 -4.76
C PRO A 221 29.57 -14.57 -3.61
N GLU A 222 28.85 -14.71 -2.50
CA GLU A 222 29.20 -15.72 -1.51
C GLU A 222 28.55 -17.04 -1.94
N GLN A 223 29.42 -18.03 -2.15
CA GLN A 223 29.09 -19.39 -2.53
C GLN A 223 28.26 -20.04 -1.40
N THR A 224 26.95 -19.87 -1.47
CA THR A 224 26.00 -20.71 -0.75
C THR A 224 24.84 -20.92 -1.72
N GLN A 225 24.44 -22.18 -1.91
CA GLN A 225 23.33 -22.58 -2.78
C GLN A 225 21.99 -22.09 -2.20
N LEU A 226 21.78 -20.78 -2.17
CA LEU A 226 20.56 -20.15 -1.68
C LEU A 226 19.68 -19.84 -2.88
N SER A 227 18.56 -20.55 -2.95
CA SER A 227 17.45 -20.37 -3.88
C SER A 227 17.18 -18.90 -4.14
N THR A 228 17.61 -18.42 -5.29
CA THR A 228 17.52 -17.02 -5.63
C THR A 228 16.05 -16.65 -5.85
N SER A 229 15.48 -15.95 -4.87
CA SER A 229 14.03 -15.82 -4.76
C SER A 229 13.52 -14.74 -5.71
N PRO A 230 12.48 -15.04 -6.53
CA PRO A 230 11.89 -14.07 -7.43
C PRO A 230 11.27 -12.89 -6.64
N TYR A 231 11.38 -11.66 -7.16
CA TYR A 231 10.78 -10.47 -6.55
C TYR A 231 9.57 -9.99 -7.34
N VAL A 232 8.59 -9.43 -6.65
CA VAL A 232 7.42 -8.76 -7.21
C VAL A 232 7.58 -7.27 -6.98
N LEU A 233 7.39 -6.48 -8.03
CA LEU A 233 7.41 -5.03 -7.97
C LEU A 233 5.98 -4.51 -8.16
N ILE A 234 5.53 -3.65 -7.25
CA ILE A 234 4.17 -3.15 -7.22
C ILE A 234 4.21 -1.63 -7.12
N ASN A 235 3.68 -0.94 -8.13
CA ASN A 235 3.48 0.51 -8.11
C ASN A 235 2.00 0.79 -7.89
N VAL A 236 1.67 1.42 -6.77
CA VAL A 236 0.30 1.72 -6.37
C VAL A 236 0.07 3.21 -6.41
N LYS A 237 -0.94 3.62 -7.17
CA LYS A 237 -1.47 4.97 -7.18
C LYS A 237 -2.83 4.98 -6.51
N VAL A 238 -2.97 5.78 -5.46
CA VAL A 238 -4.22 5.97 -4.74
C VAL A 238 -4.71 7.39 -4.96
N LYS A 239 -5.93 7.54 -5.45
CA LYS A 239 -6.60 8.83 -5.58
C LYS A 239 -7.75 8.89 -4.59
N LEU A 240 -7.73 9.90 -3.75
CA LEU A 240 -8.72 10.18 -2.71
C LEU A 240 -9.52 11.41 -3.10
N THR A 241 -10.85 11.33 -2.99
CA THR A 241 -11.78 12.38 -3.42
C THR A 241 -12.88 12.56 -2.39
N ASP A 242 -13.36 13.81 -2.24
CA ASP A 242 -14.49 14.18 -1.38
C ASP A 242 -14.36 13.66 0.07
N LEU A 243 -13.14 13.68 0.61
CA LEU A 243 -12.83 13.15 1.93
C LEU A 243 -13.52 13.96 3.04
N LYS A 244 -13.99 13.25 4.06
CA LYS A 244 -14.30 13.83 5.37
C LYS A 244 -13.72 12.96 6.47
N ALA A 245 -13.15 13.62 7.46
CA ALA A 245 -12.36 12.98 8.49
C ALA A 245 -12.90 13.28 9.89
N SER A 246 -12.80 12.31 10.80
CA SER A 246 -13.12 12.46 12.22
C SER A 246 -12.15 11.64 13.07
N VAL A 247 -12.03 11.99 14.34
CA VAL A 247 -11.16 11.25 15.27
C VAL A 247 -11.76 9.86 15.51
N PRO A 248 -11.02 8.77 15.21
CA PRO A 248 -11.52 7.41 15.39
C PRO A 248 -11.43 6.99 16.86
N LYS A 249 -12.14 5.90 17.21
CA LYS A 249 -12.06 5.30 18.55
C LYS A 249 -10.72 4.62 18.82
N TYR A 250 -10.14 4.00 17.79
CA TYR A 250 -8.86 3.30 17.84
C TYR A 250 -7.92 3.91 16.81
N LEU A 251 -6.63 4.00 17.12
CA LEU A 251 -5.65 4.47 16.16
C LEU A 251 -5.50 3.44 15.02
N PRO A 252 -5.27 3.89 13.78
CA PRO A 252 -4.93 3.00 12.68
C PRO A 252 -3.61 2.26 12.96
N THR A 253 -3.67 0.93 13.00
CA THR A 253 -2.51 0.08 13.27
C THR A 253 -2.21 -0.89 12.12
N SER A 254 -0.94 -1.24 12.00
CA SER A 254 -0.41 -2.32 11.17
C SER A 254 -0.95 -3.68 11.65
N ASN A 255 -0.76 -4.72 10.84
CA ASN A 255 -1.11 -6.08 11.27
C ASN A 255 -0.26 -6.55 12.46
N SER A 256 0.94 -5.98 12.65
CA SER A 256 1.79 -6.15 13.85
C SER A 256 1.38 -5.25 15.03
N ASN A 257 0.21 -4.62 14.97
CA ASN A 257 -0.34 -3.73 15.99
C ASN A 257 0.49 -2.46 16.28
N THR A 258 1.35 -2.06 15.34
CA THR A 258 2.10 -0.79 15.41
C THR A 258 1.29 0.35 14.78
N PRO A 259 1.17 1.53 15.43
CA PRO A 259 0.39 2.63 14.88
C PRO A 259 1.09 3.28 13.68
N PHE A 260 0.35 3.55 12.60
CA PHE A 260 0.88 4.24 11.42
C PHE A 260 1.13 5.74 11.65
N ILE A 261 0.41 6.33 12.61
CA ILE A 261 0.41 7.77 12.85
C ILE A 261 0.17 8.05 14.33
N SER A 262 0.84 9.08 14.86
CA SER A 262 0.60 9.55 16.23
C SER A 262 -0.77 10.23 16.35
N LEU A 263 -1.35 10.25 17.55
CA LEU A 263 -2.64 10.92 17.76
C LEU A 263 -2.57 12.43 17.46
N THR A 264 -1.42 13.07 17.70
CA THR A 264 -1.21 14.49 17.42
C THR A 264 -1.20 14.74 15.92
N ASP A 265 -0.40 13.98 15.18
CA ASP A 265 -0.29 14.12 13.72
C ASP A 265 -1.62 13.77 13.04
N LEU A 266 -2.33 12.75 13.55
CA LEU A 266 -3.65 12.39 13.05
C LEU A 266 -4.65 13.54 13.20
N ARG A 267 -4.60 14.31 14.29
CA ARG A 267 -5.47 15.49 14.46
C ARG A 267 -5.13 16.58 13.46
N SER A 268 -3.85 16.85 13.21
CA SER A 268 -3.42 17.80 12.18
C SER A 268 -3.88 17.34 10.79
N LEU A 269 -3.74 16.05 10.48
CA LEU A 269 -4.19 15.45 9.23
C LEU A 269 -5.72 15.56 9.05
N ILE A 270 -6.51 15.25 10.09
CA ILE A 270 -7.97 15.39 10.06
C ILE A 270 -8.35 16.85 9.80
N ASN A 271 -7.68 17.80 10.46
CA ASN A 271 -7.94 19.22 10.26
C ASN A 271 -7.60 19.68 8.83
N TYR A 272 -6.46 19.24 8.31
CA TYR A 272 -6.04 19.51 6.94
C TYR A 272 -7.08 19.02 5.93
N ILE A 273 -7.51 17.76 6.05
CA ILE A 273 -8.49 17.15 5.12
C ILE A 273 -9.84 17.84 5.18
N ASN A 274 -10.34 18.18 6.36
CA ASN A 274 -11.62 18.86 6.49
C ASN A 274 -11.58 20.33 6.01
N THR A 275 -10.40 20.95 5.96
CA THR A 275 -10.23 22.34 5.51
C THR A 275 -9.97 22.42 4.00
N ASN A 276 -9.29 21.43 3.43
CA ASN A 276 -8.85 21.40 2.04
C ASN A 276 -9.59 20.30 1.25
N PRO A 277 -10.73 20.60 0.60
CA PRO A 277 -11.55 19.60 -0.10
C PRO A 277 -10.95 19.14 -1.45
N GLN A 278 -9.66 19.35 -1.68
CA GLN A 278 -9.03 19.01 -2.96
C GLN A 278 -8.75 17.51 -3.06
N PRO A 279 -8.88 16.91 -4.25
CA PRO A 279 -8.47 15.53 -4.47
C PRO A 279 -6.98 15.33 -4.14
N ILE A 280 -6.68 14.29 -3.37
CA ILE A 280 -5.31 13.91 -3.01
C ILE A 280 -4.92 12.71 -3.87
N SER A 281 -3.72 12.70 -4.42
CA SER A 281 -3.17 11.55 -5.13
C SER A 281 -1.83 11.19 -4.52
N VAL A 282 -1.68 9.92 -4.16
CA VAL A 282 -0.53 9.35 -3.47
C VAL A 282 0.04 8.25 -4.35
N ASN A 283 1.35 8.18 -4.49
CA ASN A 283 2.01 7.14 -5.28
C ASN A 283 3.03 6.40 -4.41
N THR A 284 2.92 5.08 -4.39
CA THR A 284 3.68 4.20 -3.51
C THR A 284 4.32 3.07 -4.32
N GLN A 285 5.50 2.63 -3.92
CA GLN A 285 6.20 1.53 -4.58
C GLN A 285 6.66 0.51 -3.56
N VAL A 286 6.39 -0.77 -3.82
CA VAL A 286 6.79 -1.87 -2.95
C VAL A 286 7.52 -2.93 -3.77
N ILE A 287 8.64 -3.40 -3.22
CA ILE A 287 9.43 -4.52 -3.74
C ILE A 287 9.43 -5.60 -2.67
N GLU A 288 8.83 -6.74 -2.98
CA GLU A 288 8.73 -7.85 -2.03
C GLU A 288 9.18 -9.16 -2.69
N LYS A 289 9.65 -10.11 -1.88
CA LYS A 289 9.88 -11.48 -2.36
C LYS A 289 8.55 -12.15 -2.68
N ILE A 290 8.48 -12.85 -3.81
CA ILE A 290 7.27 -13.60 -4.20
C ILE A 290 6.89 -14.68 -3.17
N THR A 291 7.88 -15.17 -2.42
CA THR A 291 7.69 -16.21 -1.40
C THR A 291 6.80 -15.74 -0.25
N GLY A 292 6.85 -14.45 0.11
CA GLY A 292 6.00 -13.88 1.16
C GLY A 292 4.52 -13.75 0.76
N LEU A 293 4.19 -14.04 -0.50
CA LEU A 293 2.81 -14.10 -1.01
C LEU A 293 2.26 -15.52 -1.11
N TYR A 294 3.07 -16.55 -0.81
CA TYR A 294 2.60 -17.94 -0.84
C TYR A 294 1.68 -18.23 0.36
N ASN A 295 0.65 -19.04 0.12
CA ASN A 295 -0.39 -19.41 1.08
C ASN A 295 -1.13 -18.22 1.71
N THR A 296 -1.08 -17.05 1.06
CA THR A 296 -1.87 -15.89 1.45
C THR A 296 -3.08 -15.75 0.54
N ASN A 297 -4.26 -15.55 1.12
CA ASN A 297 -5.51 -15.35 0.37
C ASN A 297 -6.01 -13.92 0.42
N ASN A 298 -5.65 -13.20 1.48
CA ASN A 298 -6.11 -11.85 1.71
C ASN A 298 -4.90 -10.90 1.63
N ILE A 299 -4.95 -9.97 0.68
CA ILE A 299 -3.91 -8.96 0.55
C ILE A 299 -3.84 -8.05 1.78
N SER A 300 -4.96 -7.80 2.46
CA SER A 300 -4.99 -6.86 3.60
C SER A 300 -4.22 -7.37 4.83
N SER A 301 -3.99 -8.68 4.93
CA SER A 301 -3.19 -9.28 5.99
C SER A 301 -1.71 -9.44 5.64
N THR A 302 -1.29 -9.00 4.45
CA THR A 302 0.11 -9.12 4.01
C THR A 302 0.96 -7.94 4.47
N LYS A 303 2.28 -8.16 4.62
CA LYS A 303 3.25 -7.10 4.91
C LYS A 303 3.31 -6.03 3.81
N ILE A 304 3.15 -6.44 2.54
CA ILE A 304 3.01 -5.52 1.39
C ILE A 304 1.95 -4.46 1.65
N PHE A 305 0.79 -4.88 2.15
CA PHE A 305 -0.30 -3.93 2.41
C PHE A 305 0.07 -2.96 3.53
N ASP A 306 0.72 -3.43 4.60
CA ASP A 306 1.20 -2.55 5.66
C ASP A 306 2.23 -1.53 5.16
N PHE A 307 3.16 -1.93 4.29
CA PHE A 307 4.09 -1.01 3.65
C PHE A 307 3.37 0.02 2.79
N ILE A 308 2.41 -0.41 1.95
CA ILE A 308 1.63 0.51 1.11
C ILE A 308 0.91 1.55 1.97
N ILE A 309 0.26 1.10 3.05
CA ILE A 309 -0.46 1.99 3.95
C ILE A 309 0.49 2.94 4.69
N GLY A 310 1.65 2.44 5.15
CA GLY A 310 2.68 3.27 5.79
C GLY A 310 3.12 4.43 4.92
N ASP A 311 3.47 4.15 3.66
CA ASP A 311 3.89 5.16 2.69
C ASP A 311 2.76 6.16 2.40
N ILE A 312 1.50 5.70 2.34
CA ILE A 312 0.35 6.61 2.20
C ILE A 312 0.26 7.57 3.38
N TYR A 313 0.42 7.10 4.62
CA TYR A 313 0.41 7.96 5.80
C TYR A 313 1.58 8.94 5.82
N GLU A 314 2.76 8.52 5.39
CA GLU A 314 3.92 9.40 5.28
C GLU A 314 3.68 10.53 4.26
N GLU A 315 3.17 10.20 3.07
CA GLU A 315 2.86 11.19 2.03
C GLU A 315 1.75 12.15 2.51
N LEU A 316 0.72 11.64 3.18
CA LEU A 316 -0.32 12.49 3.79
C LEU A 316 0.24 13.43 4.86
N ASN A 317 1.12 12.96 5.73
CA ASN A 317 1.77 13.80 6.74
C ASN A 317 2.68 14.85 6.11
N LYS A 318 3.35 14.52 5.01
CA LYS A 318 4.15 15.48 4.24
C LYS A 318 3.27 16.61 3.69
N LEU A 319 2.09 16.30 3.16
CA LEU A 319 1.13 17.32 2.70
C LEU A 319 0.70 18.27 3.81
N VAL A 320 0.44 17.74 5.02
CA VAL A 320 0.09 18.54 6.20
C VAL A 320 1.23 19.49 6.56
N LYS A 321 2.47 18.99 6.64
CA LYS A 321 3.65 19.81 6.95
C LYS A 321 3.87 20.93 5.93
N LEU A 322 3.68 20.64 4.64
CA LEU A 322 3.81 21.63 3.58
C LEU A 322 2.72 22.72 3.69
N ASP A 323 1.50 22.35 4.04
CA ASP A 323 0.42 23.32 4.26
C ASP A 323 0.66 24.20 5.49
N GLU A 324 1.15 23.62 6.59
CA GLU A 324 1.54 24.38 7.77
C GLU A 324 2.64 25.39 7.45
N GLN A 325 3.68 24.97 6.71
CA GLN A 325 4.75 25.86 6.25
C GLN A 325 4.23 26.99 5.36
N ARG A 326 3.30 26.69 4.44
CA ARG A 326 2.64 27.68 3.58
C ARG A 326 1.86 28.70 4.40
N ILE A 327 1.08 28.25 5.38
CA ILE A 327 0.30 29.14 6.25
C ILE A 327 1.23 30.04 7.07
N ILE A 328 2.33 29.49 7.59
CA ILE A 328 3.32 30.26 8.36
C ILE A 328 4.02 31.31 7.48
N SER A 329 4.41 30.94 6.26
CA SER A 329 5.09 31.86 5.35
C SER A 329 4.17 33.00 4.88
N GLU A 330 2.90 32.70 4.59
CA GLU A 330 1.89 33.71 4.24
C GLU A 330 1.62 34.67 5.41
N LYS A 331 1.41 34.14 6.62
CA LYS A 331 1.13 34.96 7.81
C LYS A 331 2.32 35.83 8.21
N SER A 332 3.53 35.28 8.20
CA SER A 332 4.75 36.02 8.53
C SER A 332 5.04 37.12 7.50
N SER A 333 4.81 36.86 6.22
CA SER A 333 4.88 37.87 5.16
C SER A 333 3.89 39.01 5.40
N MET A 334 2.61 38.70 5.66
CA MET A 334 1.59 39.72 5.97
C MET A 334 1.94 40.55 7.21
N TRP A 335 2.47 39.91 8.26
CA TRP A 335 2.94 40.61 9.45
C TRP A 335 4.13 41.53 9.16
N SER A 336 5.10 41.07 8.38
CA SER A 336 6.26 41.88 7.98
C SER A 336 5.83 43.13 7.21
N HIS A 337 4.90 43.00 6.25
CA HIS A 337 4.35 44.14 5.50
C HIS A 337 3.63 45.14 6.41
N SER A 338 2.83 44.64 7.36
CA SER A 338 2.15 45.50 8.34
C SER A 338 3.14 46.26 9.22
N ILE A 339 4.17 45.59 9.72
CA ILE A 339 5.21 46.19 10.56
C ILE A 339 6.01 47.24 9.76
N ALA A 340 6.40 46.93 8.53
CA ALA A 340 7.13 47.85 7.66
C ALA A 340 6.32 49.11 7.35
N SER A 341 5.01 48.98 7.08
CA SER A 341 4.11 50.12 6.85
C SER A 341 3.99 51.01 8.09
N GLN A 342 3.86 50.42 9.28
CA GLN A 342 3.81 51.18 10.54
C GLN A 342 5.13 51.92 10.81
N LEU A 343 6.28 51.27 10.58
CA LEU A 343 7.60 51.89 10.69
C LEU A 343 7.78 53.06 9.72
N LEU A 344 7.31 52.93 8.48
CA LEU A 344 7.36 54.01 7.49
C LEU A 344 6.51 55.20 7.93
N LEU A 345 5.31 54.95 8.46
CA LEU A 345 4.40 55.98 8.94
C LEU A 345 4.98 56.73 10.16
N LEU A 346 5.55 55.99 11.12
CA LEU A 346 6.26 56.59 12.25
C LEU A 346 7.50 57.38 11.81
N GLY A 347 8.27 56.84 10.85
CA GLY A 347 9.44 57.52 10.29
C GLY A 347 9.08 58.84 9.60
N LEU A 348 7.99 58.88 8.84
CA LEU A 348 7.46 60.13 8.27
C LEU A 348 6.93 61.09 9.34
N GLY A 349 6.29 60.56 10.39
CA GLY A 349 5.76 61.36 11.50
C GLY A 349 6.82 62.05 12.35
N VAL A 350 8.07 61.57 12.33
CA VAL A 350 9.22 62.18 13.06
C VAL A 350 9.92 63.29 12.24
N ILE A 351 9.61 63.42 10.94
CA ILE A 351 10.24 64.40 10.03
C ILE A 351 9.45 65.73 9.93
N VAL A 352 8.28 65.82 10.56
CA VAL A 352 7.49 67.05 10.73
C VAL A 352 7.60 67.51 12.18
#